data_AF-K0ETI3-F1
#
_entry.id   AF-K0ETI3-F1
#
_cell.length_a   1.000
_cell.length_b   1.000
_cell.length_c   1.000
_cell.angle_alpha   90.00
_cell.angle_beta   90.00
_cell.angle_gamma   90.00
#
_symmetry.space_group_name_H-M   'P 1'
#
loop_
_entity.id
_entity.type
_entity.pdbx_description
1 polymer ?
#
loop_
_entity_poly.entity_id
_entity_poly.type
_entity_poly.pdbx_seq_one_letter_code
_entity_poly.pdbx_strand_id
1 'polypeptide(L)'
;MSGTTTAVIYEAAEATDRVVTQWAGGEIMFLAVPGPEVGIELAVSLAKDGVGLIELCGGFGLPGHAAALAAVGGDTPVSAVLYGIESLTAADEFKQRYERGATLRGAFIYLSPEADPETDRVTRRDGMLTTVFAAARSAAQAADIAATLAAEPEGLHLIELYGGIGPDWAAAVLDRVGGRVPVGLPCYPPTRR
;
A
#
# COMPACT_ATOMS: atom_id res chain seq x y z
N MET A 1 13.05 -0.65 23.90
CA MET A 1 13.46 -0.27 22.54
C MET A 1 12.19 0.15 21.84
N SER A 2 12.09 1.39 21.34
CA SER A 2 10.90 1.81 20.58
C SER A 2 10.93 1.05 19.26
N GLY A 3 9.90 0.26 18.96
CA GLY A 3 9.81 -0.44 17.68
C GLY A 3 9.77 0.55 16.52
N THR A 4 10.08 0.07 15.31
CA THR A 4 10.00 0.92 14.10
C THR A 4 8.55 1.06 13.66
N THR A 5 8.09 2.29 13.51
CA THR A 5 6.76 2.61 12.96
C THR A 5 6.86 2.86 11.46
N THR A 6 6.06 2.15 10.68
CA THR A 6 5.80 2.42 9.26
C THR A 6 4.43 3.05 9.10
N ALA A 7 4.33 4.14 8.34
CA ALA A 7 3.06 4.76 8.00
C ALA A 7 2.78 4.66 6.49
N VAL A 8 1.65 4.06 6.14
CA VAL A 8 1.13 4.03 4.77
C VAL A 8 0.04 5.08 4.65
N ILE A 9 0.22 6.05 3.76
CA ILE A 9 -0.78 7.09 3.50
C ILE A 9 -1.48 6.77 2.18
N TYR A 10 -2.80 6.69 2.22
CA TYR A 10 -3.59 6.35 1.04
C TYR A 10 -4.79 7.29 0.87
N GLU A 11 -5.14 7.56 -0.39
CA GLU A 11 -6.29 8.37 -0.72
C GLU A 11 -7.59 7.59 -0.52
N ALA A 12 -8.55 8.26 0.09
CA ALA A 12 -9.90 7.77 0.33
C ALA A 12 -10.88 8.95 0.24
N ALA A 13 -12.12 8.69 -0.15
CA ALA A 13 -13.16 9.71 -0.22
C ALA A 13 -13.42 10.34 1.16
N GLU A 14 -13.42 9.51 2.21
CA GLU A 14 -13.59 9.95 3.59
C GLU A 14 -12.36 9.58 4.43
N ALA A 15 -11.97 10.50 5.32
CA ALA A 15 -11.03 10.16 6.38
C ALA A 15 -11.68 9.11 7.30
N THR A 16 -10.95 8.04 7.60
CA THR A 16 -11.42 6.94 8.45
C THR A 16 -10.42 6.69 9.57
N ASP A 17 -10.84 5.97 10.62
CA ASP A 17 -9.94 5.54 11.69
C ASP A 17 -8.71 4.84 11.11
N ARG A 18 -7.52 4.97 11.68
CA ARG A 18 -6.35 4.23 11.17
C ARG A 18 -6.53 2.71 11.25
N VAL A 19 -6.01 1.96 10.27
CA VAL A 19 -5.76 0.51 10.43
C VAL A 19 -4.37 0.38 11.04
N VAL A 20 -4.21 -0.40 12.11
CA VAL A 20 -2.90 -0.58 12.75
C VAL A 20 -2.67 -2.05 13.04
N THR A 21 -1.49 -2.53 12.70
CA THR A 21 -1.01 -3.86 13.06
C THR A 21 0.32 -3.70 13.80
N GLN A 22 0.38 -4.24 15.02
CA GLN A 22 1.52 -4.10 15.94
C GLN A 22 2.16 -5.46 16.22
N TRP A 23 3.48 -5.46 16.45
CA TRP A 23 4.27 -6.62 16.86
C TRP A 23 5.40 -6.20 17.80
N ALA A 24 6.15 -7.14 18.38
CA ALA A 24 7.14 -6.81 19.41
C ALA A 24 8.25 -5.84 18.93
N GLY A 25 8.54 -5.83 17.62
CA GLY A 25 9.59 -5.02 17.00
C GLY A 25 9.12 -3.73 16.32
N GLY A 26 7.82 -3.46 16.24
CA GLY A 26 7.31 -2.33 15.46
C GLY A 26 5.83 -2.36 15.18
N GLU A 27 5.39 -1.46 14.32
CA GLU A 27 4.02 -1.39 13.84
C GLU A 27 3.95 -0.85 12.41
N ILE A 28 2.85 -1.16 11.74
CA ILE A 28 2.45 -0.51 10.50
C ILE A 28 1.05 0.07 10.65
N MET A 29 0.88 1.32 10.23
CA MET A 29 -0.41 1.99 10.22
C MET A 29 -0.81 2.44 8.81
N PHE A 30 -2.09 2.33 8.49
CA PHE A 30 -2.68 2.85 7.25
C PHE A 30 -3.58 4.03 7.58
N LEU A 31 -3.32 5.16 6.90
CA LEU A 31 -3.92 6.46 7.16
C LEU A 31 -4.62 6.94 5.88
N ALA A 32 -5.94 6.99 5.95
CA ALA A 32 -6.80 7.53 4.89
C ALA A 32 -6.73 9.06 4.87
N VAL A 33 -6.55 9.65 3.69
CA VAL A 33 -6.58 11.11 3.48
C VAL A 33 -7.45 11.48 2.27
N PRO A 34 -8.11 12.65 2.27
CA PRO A 34 -9.03 13.07 1.18
C PRO A 34 -8.32 13.56 -0.08
N GLY A 35 -6.99 13.45 -0.15
CA GLY A 35 -6.20 13.83 -1.33
C GLY A 35 -4.70 13.97 -1.04
N PRO A 36 -3.89 14.14 -2.09
CA PRO A 36 -2.43 14.13 -1.98
C PRO A 36 -1.87 15.28 -1.13
N GLU A 37 -2.49 16.46 -1.18
CA GLU A 37 -2.04 17.64 -0.43
C GLU A 37 -2.09 17.38 1.08
N VAL A 38 -3.24 16.88 1.58
CA VAL A 38 -3.41 16.50 2.99
C VAL A 38 -2.46 15.35 3.36
N GLY A 39 -2.26 14.41 2.42
CA GLY A 39 -1.30 13.32 2.61
C GLY A 39 0.14 13.79 2.79
N ILE A 40 0.57 14.81 2.05
CA ILE A 40 1.92 15.39 2.17
C ILE A 40 2.07 16.12 3.51
N GLU A 41 1.07 16.89 3.93
CA GLU A 41 1.08 17.54 5.25
C GLU A 41 1.18 16.51 6.39
N LEU A 42 0.40 15.41 6.28
CA LEU A 42 0.46 14.30 7.22
C LEU A 42 1.83 13.62 7.22
N ALA A 43 2.43 13.37 6.05
CA ALA A 43 3.77 12.80 5.94
C ALA A 43 4.81 13.65 6.68
N VAL A 44 4.74 14.99 6.56
CA VAL A 44 5.62 15.90 7.29
C VAL A 44 5.42 15.81 8.81
N SER A 45 4.16 15.72 9.27
CA SER A 45 3.87 15.56 10.70
C SER A 45 4.44 14.24 11.24
N LEU A 46 4.18 13.14 10.55
CA LEU A 46 4.63 11.81 10.95
C LEU A 46 6.17 11.70 11.02
N ALA A 47 6.87 12.31 10.06
CA ALA A 47 8.33 12.37 10.08
C ALA A 47 8.86 13.12 11.32
N LYS A 48 8.23 14.25 11.69
CA LYS A 48 8.58 14.99 12.91
C LYS A 48 8.29 14.20 14.18
N ASP A 49 7.26 13.36 14.16
CA ASP A 49 6.89 12.47 15.26
C ASP A 49 7.78 11.20 15.33
N GLY A 50 8.77 11.07 14.44
CA GLY A 50 9.76 10.00 14.46
C GLY A 50 9.32 8.70 13.78
N VAL A 51 8.33 8.76 12.87
CA VAL A 51 8.00 7.62 11.99
C VAL A 51 9.23 7.25 11.16
N GLY A 52 9.56 5.95 11.15
CA GLY A 52 10.79 5.43 10.56
C GLY A 52 10.70 5.14 9.06
N LEU A 53 9.48 5.02 8.52
CA LEU A 53 9.23 4.83 7.09
C LEU A 53 7.84 5.36 6.73
N ILE A 54 7.76 6.12 5.63
CA ILE A 54 6.49 6.59 5.05
C ILE A 54 6.35 6.01 3.65
N GLU A 55 5.21 5.40 3.36
CA GLU A 55 4.90 4.85 2.04
C GLU A 55 3.59 5.44 1.52
N LEU A 56 3.62 5.99 0.31
CA LEU A 56 2.46 6.60 -0.34
C LEU A 56 1.81 5.58 -1.29
N CYS A 57 0.49 5.47 -1.22
CA CYS A 57 -0.30 4.70 -2.18
C CYS A 57 -0.12 5.22 -3.61
N GLY A 58 -0.39 4.35 -4.61
CA GLY A 58 -0.17 4.66 -6.02
C GLY A 58 -0.95 5.88 -6.54
N GLY A 59 -2.05 6.26 -5.86
CA GLY A 59 -2.85 7.45 -6.18
C GLY A 59 -2.07 8.76 -6.17
N PHE A 60 -1.05 8.89 -5.29
CA PHE A 60 -0.20 10.08 -5.21
C PHE A 60 0.61 10.32 -6.49
N GLY A 61 0.94 9.23 -7.20
CA GLY A 61 1.80 9.25 -8.38
C GLY A 61 3.18 9.84 -8.15
N LEU A 62 3.94 9.99 -9.23
CA LEU A 62 5.29 10.58 -9.21
C LEU A 62 5.30 12.06 -8.76
N PRO A 63 4.34 12.92 -9.16
CA PRO A 63 4.32 14.30 -8.68
C PRO A 63 4.11 14.40 -7.16
N GLY A 64 3.15 13.64 -6.61
CA GLY A 64 2.90 13.59 -5.17
C GLY A 64 4.09 13.02 -4.41
N HIS A 65 4.75 11.99 -4.94
CA HIS A 65 5.98 11.44 -4.36
C HIS A 65 7.11 12.47 -4.31
N ALA A 66 7.36 13.19 -5.41
CA ALA A 66 8.38 14.22 -5.46
C ALA A 66 8.10 15.38 -4.48
N ALA A 67 6.83 15.80 -4.38
CA ALA A 67 6.41 16.82 -3.43
C ALA A 67 6.59 16.37 -1.97
N ALA A 68 6.20 15.13 -1.64
CA ALA A 68 6.39 14.56 -0.32
C ALA A 68 7.87 14.47 0.08
N LEU A 69 8.74 14.01 -0.82
CA LEU A 69 10.19 13.96 -0.60
C LEU A 69 10.78 15.36 -0.34
N ALA A 70 10.33 16.37 -1.10
CA ALA A 70 10.78 17.74 -0.89
C ALA A 70 10.31 18.32 0.46
N ALA A 71 9.10 17.96 0.90
CA ALA A 71 8.50 18.46 2.13
C ALA A 71 9.02 17.77 3.40
N VAL A 72 9.19 16.44 3.35
CA VAL A 72 9.66 15.63 4.49
C VAL A 72 11.16 15.81 4.73
N GLY A 73 11.95 15.94 3.65
CA GLY A 73 13.40 16.06 3.75
C GLY A 73 14.11 14.69 3.79
N GLY A 74 15.27 14.64 4.45
CA GLY A 74 16.21 13.50 4.35
C GLY A 74 16.19 12.48 5.50
N ASP A 75 15.49 12.78 6.60
CA ASP A 75 15.62 11.99 7.84
C ASP A 75 14.68 10.76 7.88
N THR A 76 13.52 10.85 7.24
CA THR A 76 12.55 9.75 7.12
C THR A 76 12.43 9.32 5.65
N PRO A 77 12.70 8.05 5.31
CA PRO A 77 12.48 7.53 3.96
C PRO A 77 11.01 7.67 3.54
N VAL A 78 10.80 8.18 2.32
CA VAL A 78 9.48 8.28 1.69
C VAL A 78 9.49 7.52 0.37
N SER A 79 8.62 6.52 0.24
CA SER A 79 8.37 5.79 -1.01
C SER A 79 6.98 6.09 -1.57
N ALA A 80 6.76 5.74 -2.83
CA ALA A 80 5.44 5.72 -3.42
C ALA A 80 5.26 4.45 -4.26
N VAL A 81 4.06 3.88 -4.23
CA VAL A 81 3.74 2.68 -5.00
C VAL A 81 3.78 2.97 -6.51
N LEU A 82 4.52 2.15 -7.24
CA LEU A 82 4.59 2.14 -8.69
C LEU A 82 4.32 0.74 -9.24
N TYR A 83 4.01 0.66 -10.53
CA TYR A 83 3.62 -0.57 -11.22
C TYR A 83 4.66 -0.96 -12.27
N GLY A 84 5.01 -2.26 -12.31
CA GLY A 84 5.87 -2.84 -13.34
C GLY A 84 5.18 -2.93 -14.72
N ILE A 85 5.96 -3.22 -15.76
CA ILE A 85 5.46 -3.36 -17.14
C ILE A 85 4.39 -4.45 -17.24
N GLU A 86 4.55 -5.52 -16.47
CA GLU A 86 3.66 -6.68 -16.35
C GLU A 86 2.24 -6.27 -15.89
N SER A 87 2.12 -5.15 -15.19
CA SER A 87 0.86 -4.67 -14.64
C SER A 87 0.18 -3.59 -15.50
N LEU A 88 0.80 -3.10 -16.58
CA LEU A 88 0.29 -1.90 -17.29
C LEU A 88 -1.13 -2.07 -17.82
N THR A 89 -1.44 -3.17 -18.51
CA THR A 89 -2.78 -3.41 -19.06
C THR A 89 -3.83 -3.52 -17.95
N ALA A 90 -3.52 -4.23 -16.87
CA ALA A 90 -4.46 -4.42 -15.77
C ALA A 90 -4.63 -3.13 -14.93
N ALA A 91 -3.58 -2.32 -14.80
CA ALA A 91 -3.62 -1.01 -14.15
C ALA A 91 -4.42 0.01 -14.97
N ASP A 92 -4.29 -0.01 -16.30
CA ASP A 92 -5.13 0.79 -17.20
C ASP A 92 -6.61 0.38 -17.08
N GLU A 93 -6.89 -0.92 -17.07
CA GLU A 93 -8.27 -1.42 -16.85
C GLU A 93 -8.82 -0.98 -15.48
N PHE A 94 -8.04 -1.07 -14.42
CA PHE A 94 -8.41 -0.55 -13.10
C PHE A 94 -8.76 0.94 -13.16
N LYS A 95 -7.90 1.75 -13.78
CA LYS A 95 -8.09 3.21 -13.92
C LYS A 95 -9.37 3.53 -14.70
N GLN A 96 -9.61 2.88 -15.84
CA GLN A 96 -10.84 3.09 -16.62
C GLN A 96 -12.10 2.70 -15.85
N ARG A 97 -12.05 1.63 -15.04
CA ARG A 97 -13.15 1.23 -14.16
C ARG A 97 -13.40 2.25 -13.05
N TYR A 98 -12.33 2.82 -12.48
CA TYR A 98 -12.45 3.87 -11.47
C TYR A 98 -13.11 5.13 -12.04
N GLU A 99 -12.65 5.59 -13.19
CA GLU A 99 -13.13 6.83 -13.85
C GLU A 99 -14.59 6.74 -14.31
N ARG A 100 -15.08 5.56 -14.67
CA ARG A 100 -16.49 5.33 -15.02
C ARG A 100 -17.39 5.10 -13.80
N GLY A 101 -16.86 5.23 -12.58
CA GLY A 101 -17.60 5.06 -11.34
C GLY A 101 -17.99 3.62 -11.03
N ALA A 102 -17.20 2.63 -11.47
CA ALA A 102 -17.46 1.24 -11.12
C ALA A 102 -17.09 0.95 -9.66
N THR A 103 -17.83 0.06 -9.02
CA THR A 103 -17.39 -0.52 -7.75
C THR A 103 -16.13 -1.36 -7.99
N LEU A 104 -15.10 -1.09 -7.19
CA LEU A 104 -13.79 -1.70 -7.29
C LEU A 104 -13.43 -2.41 -6.00
N ARG A 105 -12.52 -3.38 -6.12
CA ARG A 105 -11.99 -4.12 -4.99
C ARG A 105 -10.47 -4.21 -5.09
N GLY A 106 -9.78 -3.66 -4.10
CA GLY A 106 -8.32 -3.71 -3.99
C GLY A 106 -7.85 -4.50 -2.77
N ALA A 107 -6.59 -4.92 -2.79
CA ALA A 107 -5.93 -5.51 -1.64
C ALA A 107 -4.62 -4.77 -1.32
N PHE A 108 -4.47 -4.33 -0.08
CA PHE A 108 -3.23 -3.82 0.48
C PHE A 108 -2.61 -4.93 1.32
N ILE A 109 -1.58 -5.58 0.78
CA ILE A 109 -0.89 -6.69 1.45
C ILE A 109 0.43 -6.20 1.98
N TYR A 110 0.73 -6.45 3.26
CA TYR A 110 1.86 -5.79 3.90
C TYR A 110 2.66 -6.70 4.82
N LEU A 111 3.95 -6.41 4.95
CA LEU A 111 4.82 -7.12 5.87
C LEU A 111 4.40 -6.86 7.32
N SER A 112 4.11 -7.93 8.05
CA SER A 112 4.04 -7.94 9.51
C SER A 112 4.62 -9.26 10.00
N PRO A 113 5.80 -9.25 10.67
CA PRO A 113 6.53 -10.48 11.01
C PRO A 113 5.76 -11.47 11.90
N GLU A 114 4.89 -10.96 12.76
CA GLU A 114 4.12 -11.73 13.74
C GLU A 114 2.67 -11.96 13.29
N ALA A 115 2.33 -11.61 12.04
CA ALA A 115 0.95 -11.69 11.57
C ALA A 115 0.37 -13.11 11.55
N ASP A 116 -0.89 -13.25 11.94
CA ASP A 116 -1.74 -14.39 11.63
C ASP A 116 -2.58 -14.08 10.37
N PRO A 117 -2.36 -14.76 9.23
CA PRO A 117 -3.06 -14.46 7.98
C PRO A 117 -4.57 -14.65 8.03
N GLU A 118 -5.10 -15.45 8.96
CA GLU A 118 -6.54 -15.70 9.06
C GLU A 118 -7.26 -14.54 9.77
N THR A 119 -6.61 -13.96 10.79
CA THR A 119 -7.21 -12.93 11.64
C THR A 119 -6.71 -11.53 11.35
N ASP A 120 -5.49 -11.36 10.86
CA ASP A 120 -4.84 -10.06 10.69
C ASP A 120 -5.16 -9.47 9.31
N ARG A 121 -6.47 -9.40 9.07
CA ARG A 121 -7.06 -8.74 7.91
C ARG A 121 -8.28 -7.93 8.29
N VAL A 122 -8.42 -6.77 7.66
CA VAL A 122 -9.62 -5.92 7.79
C VAL A 122 -10.07 -5.50 6.40
N THR A 123 -11.38 -5.52 6.17
CA THR A 123 -11.97 -5.00 4.93
C THR A 123 -12.64 -3.67 5.22
N ARG A 124 -12.40 -2.68 4.38
CA ARG A 124 -13.04 -1.37 4.44
C ARG A 124 -13.66 -1.02 3.11
N ARG A 125 -14.84 -0.43 3.16
CA ARG A 125 -15.49 0.17 1.99
C ARG A 125 -15.45 1.68 2.16
N ASP A 126 -14.94 2.36 1.14
CA ASP A 126 -14.87 3.80 1.04
C ASP A 126 -15.30 4.23 -0.36
N GLY A 127 -16.42 4.95 -0.43
CA GLY A 127 -17.09 5.25 -1.70
C GLY A 127 -17.27 4.00 -2.57
N MET A 128 -16.64 4.00 -3.74
CA MET A 128 -16.72 2.91 -4.72
C MET A 128 -15.65 1.83 -4.51
N LEU A 129 -14.64 2.07 -3.66
CA LEU A 129 -13.52 1.17 -3.47
C LEU A 129 -13.69 0.35 -2.18
N THR A 130 -13.62 -0.97 -2.31
CA THR A 130 -13.48 -1.87 -1.16
C THR A 130 -12.03 -2.32 -1.08
N THR A 131 -11.34 -2.01 0.02
CA THR A 131 -9.94 -2.37 0.24
C THR A 131 -9.84 -3.43 1.33
N VAL A 132 -9.18 -4.54 1.01
CA VAL A 132 -8.77 -5.55 1.99
C VAL A 132 -7.34 -5.26 2.43
N PHE A 133 -7.15 -4.95 3.71
CA PHE A 133 -5.84 -4.83 4.32
C PHE A 133 -5.49 -6.21 4.89
N ALA A 134 -4.40 -6.83 4.44
CA ALA A 134 -4.03 -8.17 4.88
C ALA A 134 -2.53 -8.25 5.22
N ALA A 135 -2.24 -8.68 6.44
CA ALA A 135 -0.88 -8.85 6.91
C ALA A 135 -0.28 -10.17 6.39
N ALA A 136 1.00 -10.13 6.01
CA ALA A 136 1.76 -11.29 5.55
C ALA A 136 3.16 -11.30 6.18
N ARG A 137 3.66 -12.50 6.49
CA ARG A 137 4.98 -12.75 7.06
C ARG A 137 6.06 -12.98 5.99
N SER A 138 5.67 -13.23 4.75
CA SER A 138 6.60 -13.54 3.65
C SER A 138 5.96 -13.29 2.27
N ALA A 139 6.81 -13.17 1.24
CA ALA A 139 6.39 -13.06 -0.15
C ALA A 139 5.48 -14.21 -0.60
N ALA A 140 5.78 -15.44 -0.16
CA ALA A 140 4.98 -16.62 -0.47
C ALA A 140 3.57 -16.52 0.14
N GLN A 141 3.46 -16.07 1.40
CA GLN A 141 2.17 -15.89 2.05
C GLN A 141 1.38 -14.72 1.44
N ALA A 142 2.05 -13.63 1.06
CA ALA A 142 1.42 -12.54 0.33
C ALA A 142 0.83 -13.01 -1.00
N ALA A 143 1.54 -13.87 -1.72
CA ALA A 143 1.06 -14.48 -2.95
C ALA A 143 -0.16 -15.40 -2.70
N ASP A 144 -0.15 -16.22 -1.64
CA ASP A 144 -1.29 -17.06 -1.25
C ASP A 144 -2.54 -16.24 -0.88
N ILE A 145 -2.36 -15.15 -0.12
CA ILE A 145 -3.42 -14.20 0.23
C ILE A 145 -4.00 -13.57 -1.04
N ALA A 146 -3.14 -13.06 -1.92
CA ALA A 146 -3.56 -12.45 -3.18
C ALA A 146 -4.35 -13.42 -4.07
N ALA A 147 -3.89 -14.67 -4.17
CA ALA A 147 -4.59 -15.72 -4.93
C ALA A 147 -5.98 -16.02 -4.36
N THR A 148 -6.06 -16.13 -3.05
CA THR A 148 -7.30 -16.42 -2.33
C THR A 148 -8.31 -15.30 -2.56
N LEU A 149 -7.91 -14.05 -2.34
CA LEU A 149 -8.76 -12.87 -2.55
C LEU A 149 -9.16 -12.69 -4.01
N ALA A 150 -8.27 -12.99 -4.97
CA ALA A 150 -8.56 -12.92 -6.40
C ALA A 150 -9.52 -14.03 -6.88
N ALA A 151 -9.60 -15.16 -6.15
CA ALA A 151 -10.49 -16.27 -6.45
C ALA A 151 -11.90 -16.12 -5.83
N GLU A 152 -12.09 -15.16 -4.91
CA GLU A 152 -13.40 -14.83 -4.38
C GLU A 152 -14.35 -14.29 -5.48
N PRO A 153 -15.68 -14.40 -5.31
CA PRO A 153 -16.64 -13.94 -6.32
C PRO A 153 -16.50 -12.47 -6.73
N GLU A 154 -16.13 -11.60 -5.78
CA GLU A 154 -15.88 -10.18 -6.02
C GLU A 154 -14.55 -9.91 -6.74
N GLY A 155 -13.62 -10.88 -6.72
CA GLY A 155 -12.29 -10.80 -7.29
C GLY A 155 -11.42 -9.69 -6.70
N LEU A 156 -10.30 -9.41 -7.36
CA LEU A 156 -9.46 -8.24 -7.11
C LEU A 156 -9.23 -7.48 -8.42
N HIS A 157 -9.15 -6.16 -8.29
CA HIS A 157 -8.90 -5.21 -9.37
C HIS A 157 -7.56 -4.48 -9.21
N LEU A 158 -6.98 -4.55 -8.02
CA LEU A 158 -5.73 -3.91 -7.65
C LEU A 158 -5.09 -4.69 -6.50
N ILE A 159 -3.78 -4.87 -6.55
CA ILE A 159 -2.98 -5.28 -5.40
C ILE A 159 -1.87 -4.26 -5.21
N GLU A 160 -1.70 -3.76 -4.00
CA GLU A 160 -0.55 -2.93 -3.62
C GLU A 160 0.13 -3.56 -2.42
N LEU A 161 1.45 -3.54 -2.43
CA LEU A 161 2.28 -4.16 -1.44
C LEU A 161 2.95 -3.09 -0.55
N TYR A 162 3.13 -3.35 0.73
CA TYR A 162 3.68 -2.38 1.69
C TYR A 162 4.56 -3.01 2.78
N GLY A 163 5.28 -2.16 3.51
CA GLY A 163 6.03 -2.53 4.72
C GLY A 163 7.52 -2.76 4.50
N GLY A 164 8.19 -1.95 3.66
CA GLY A 164 9.66 -2.05 3.53
C GLY A 164 10.13 -3.24 2.68
N ILE A 165 9.30 -3.72 1.77
CA ILE A 165 9.52 -4.95 0.99
C ILE A 165 10.08 -4.66 -0.42
N GLY A 166 10.65 -5.71 -1.02
CA GLY A 166 11.36 -5.64 -2.29
C GLY A 166 10.60 -6.24 -3.49
N PRO A 167 11.22 -6.19 -4.69
CA PRO A 167 10.63 -6.71 -5.92
C PRO A 167 10.41 -8.23 -5.91
N ASP A 168 11.05 -8.98 -5.01
CA ASP A 168 10.80 -10.41 -4.79
C ASP A 168 9.36 -10.67 -4.32
N TRP A 169 8.77 -9.77 -3.53
CA TRP A 169 7.36 -9.84 -3.13
C TRP A 169 6.42 -9.62 -4.31
N ALA A 170 6.67 -8.56 -5.08
CA ALA A 170 5.87 -8.25 -6.27
C ALA A 170 5.93 -9.40 -7.29
N ALA A 171 7.11 -9.98 -7.51
CA ALA A 171 7.30 -11.12 -8.40
C ALA A 171 6.51 -12.36 -7.95
N ALA A 172 6.56 -12.69 -6.65
CA ALA A 172 5.83 -13.83 -6.11
C ALA A 172 4.30 -13.66 -6.25
N VAL A 173 3.79 -12.45 -6.00
CA VAL A 173 2.36 -12.14 -6.14
C VAL A 173 1.95 -12.18 -7.62
N LEU A 174 2.72 -11.56 -8.51
CA LEU A 174 2.46 -11.54 -9.96
C LEU A 174 2.39 -12.94 -10.56
N ASP A 175 3.37 -13.79 -10.23
CA ASP A 175 3.41 -15.20 -10.66
C ASP A 175 2.13 -15.92 -10.21
N ARG A 176 1.74 -15.71 -8.96
CA ARG A 176 0.58 -16.42 -8.39
C ARG A 176 -0.77 -15.95 -8.94
N VAL A 177 -0.96 -14.66 -9.18
CA VAL A 177 -2.24 -14.14 -9.75
C VAL A 177 -2.28 -14.24 -11.28
N GLY A 178 -1.16 -14.55 -11.92
CA GLY A 178 -1.03 -14.75 -13.36
C GLY A 178 -1.18 -13.47 -14.17
N GLY A 179 -0.71 -12.33 -13.64
CA GLY A 179 -0.76 -11.02 -14.31
C GLY A 179 -2.16 -10.43 -14.57
N ARG A 180 -3.23 -11.06 -14.03
CA ARG A 180 -4.63 -10.61 -14.22
C ARG A 180 -5.03 -9.42 -13.35
N VAL A 181 -4.26 -9.16 -12.30
CA VAL A 181 -4.48 -8.07 -11.35
C VAL A 181 -3.19 -7.27 -11.29
N PRO A 182 -3.22 -5.93 -11.42
CA PRO A 182 -2.00 -5.14 -11.34
C PRO A 182 -1.43 -5.21 -9.92
N VAL A 183 -0.11 -5.33 -9.82
CA VAL A 183 0.63 -5.41 -8.56
C VAL A 183 1.56 -4.21 -8.45
N GLY A 184 1.27 -3.34 -7.49
CA GLY A 184 2.07 -2.17 -7.14
C GLY A 184 3.04 -2.45 -5.99
N LEU A 185 4.22 -1.84 -6.03
CA LEU A 185 5.25 -1.93 -5.00
C LEU A 185 5.80 -0.53 -4.64
N PRO A 186 6.13 -0.24 -3.38
CA PRO A 186 6.73 1.04 -3.02
C PRO A 186 8.14 1.17 -3.63
N CYS A 187 8.34 2.25 -4.39
CA CYS A 187 9.63 2.57 -4.98
C CYS A 187 10.37 3.58 -4.10
N TYR A 188 11.56 3.20 -3.63
CA TYR A 188 12.41 4.06 -2.82
C TYR A 188 13.37 4.83 -3.73
N PRO A 189 13.44 6.17 -3.64
CA PRO A 189 14.44 6.92 -4.37
C PRO A 189 15.85 6.53 -3.87
N PRO A 190 16.88 6.62 -4.72
CA PRO A 190 18.25 6.42 -4.27
C PRO A 190 18.58 7.44 -3.16
N THR A 191 19.40 7.03 -2.20
CA THR A 191 19.91 7.95 -1.19
C THR A 191 20.67 9.09 -1.88
N ARG A 192 20.24 10.34 -1.62
CA ARG A 192 20.99 11.50 -2.10
C ARG A 192 22.30 11.54 -1.33
N ARG A 193 23.42 11.45 -2.05
CA ARG A 193 24.76 11.68 -1.51
C ARG A 193 25.06 13.18 -1.48
#